data_AF-A0A939BH43-F1
#
_entry.id   AF-A0A939BH43-F1
#
_cell.length_a   1.000
_cell.length_b   1.000
_cell.length_c   1.000
_cell.angle_alpha   90.00
_cell.angle_beta   90.00
_cell.angle_gamma   90.00
#
_symmetry.space_group_name_H-M   'P 1'
#
loop_
_entity.id
_entity.type
_entity.pdbx_description
1 polymer ?
#
loop_
_entity_poly.entity_id
_entity_poly.type
_entity_poly.pdbx_seq_one_letter_code
_entity_poly.pdbx_strand_id
1 'polypeptide(L)'
;MKKVLCKSEIEFVNEVADDCIKNMRKKDKEYLIANPYTLDYHFTYCLYIRNHYIHNRDFSEVPFWAEPDYLSCRIIQMIFSRLLPEYDYYDRFIEGLYDSKQFIELRREYKVIYGEYPVRLIEKYKALTKTGSVHLASEMDFDAETDFDTGAISDAIDSLIHELAELVWQTDSLKQTAEDYGISYDLISENIERIKEIFFTEEEFIPLQVCFLPYRDKIGRERYIEYRRLLTARLNENPWLVEKLDKNYFKDRVLARTALKCGQILKYLPMYQNDEKMVRLSLEHDGEAIQYADQRFQKDREWVKYAIEHSRDRSIMFLECMKPYRKDKELVYLACKVCRWNFAYIDESFHDDYELAEMCMQPTGDHNTIYDYLSERLKNNKNLAMLDLQEDYPHTESYSAELKDDDEIAARLYELHGLAPWAWHYMSERLKKKYGIEEG
;
A
#
# COMPACT_ATOMS: atom_id res chain seq x y z
N MET A 1 34.62 -6.62 -16.66
CA MET A 1 33.41 -7.47 -16.61
C MET A 1 33.59 -8.65 -17.56
N LYS A 2 32.95 -9.79 -17.30
CA LYS A 2 33.01 -10.94 -18.22
C LYS A 2 32.08 -10.66 -19.41
N LYS A 3 32.60 -10.79 -20.64
CA LYS A 3 31.79 -10.64 -21.86
C LYS A 3 30.71 -11.71 -21.96
N VAL A 4 29.51 -11.32 -22.36
CA VAL A 4 28.43 -12.23 -22.72
C VAL A 4 28.72 -12.82 -24.10
N LEU A 5 28.66 -14.15 -24.22
CA LEU A 5 28.96 -14.86 -25.48
C LEU A 5 27.70 -15.35 -26.21
N CYS A 6 26.53 -15.18 -25.59
CA CYS A 6 25.24 -15.57 -26.15
C CYS A 6 24.95 -14.79 -27.43
N LYS A 7 24.49 -15.49 -28.46
CA LYS A 7 24.21 -14.95 -29.79
C LYS A 7 22.79 -14.39 -29.92
N SER A 8 21.94 -14.61 -28.92
CA SER A 8 20.56 -14.15 -28.88
C SER A 8 20.11 -13.90 -27.45
N GLU A 9 19.07 -13.08 -27.29
CA GLU A 9 18.42 -12.83 -26.01
C GLU A 9 17.95 -14.13 -25.37
N ILE A 10 17.30 -15.00 -26.16
CA ILE A 10 16.75 -16.24 -25.67
C ILE A 10 17.83 -17.21 -25.17
N GLU A 11 18.99 -17.25 -25.81
CA GLU A 11 20.13 -18.05 -25.34
C GLU A 11 20.61 -17.57 -23.96
N PHE A 12 20.74 -16.25 -23.78
CA PHE A 12 21.12 -15.66 -22.50
C PHE A 12 20.07 -15.90 -21.41
N VAL A 13 18.80 -15.69 -21.73
CA VAL A 13 17.67 -15.92 -20.81
C VAL A 13 17.64 -17.38 -20.34
N ASN A 14 17.83 -18.34 -21.26
CA ASN A 14 17.90 -19.76 -20.92
C ASN A 14 19.10 -20.09 -20.03
N GLU A 15 20.31 -19.60 -20.39
CA GLU A 15 21.53 -19.83 -19.59
C GLU A 15 21.32 -19.41 -18.14
N VAL A 16 20.80 -18.19 -17.93
CA VAL A 16 20.62 -17.63 -16.59
C VAL A 16 19.48 -18.32 -15.84
N ALA A 17 18.36 -18.60 -16.50
CA ALA A 17 17.22 -19.29 -15.88
C ALA A 17 17.61 -20.70 -15.40
N ASP A 18 18.34 -21.46 -16.21
CA ASP A 18 18.77 -22.82 -15.87
C ASP A 18 19.77 -22.80 -14.70
N ASP A 19 20.72 -21.86 -14.68
CA ASP A 19 21.65 -21.70 -13.55
C ASP A 19 20.93 -21.28 -12.26
N CYS A 20 19.98 -20.36 -12.36
CA CYS A 20 19.11 -19.97 -11.24
C CYS A 20 18.39 -21.19 -10.65
N ILE A 21 17.71 -21.98 -11.48
CA ILE A 21 16.94 -23.16 -11.03
C ILE A 21 17.87 -24.23 -10.44
N LYS A 22 19.05 -24.42 -11.01
CA LYS A 22 20.05 -25.38 -10.52
C LYS A 22 20.49 -25.06 -9.10
N ASN A 23 20.68 -23.78 -8.80
CA ASN A 23 21.16 -23.30 -7.50
C ASN A 23 20.03 -23.01 -6.48
N MET A 24 18.77 -23.10 -6.91
CA MET A 24 17.60 -22.78 -6.09
C MET A 24 17.21 -23.93 -5.14
N ARG A 25 16.90 -23.59 -3.87
CA ARG A 25 16.45 -24.58 -2.87
C ARG A 25 15.04 -25.07 -3.21
N LYS A 26 14.71 -26.30 -2.79
CA LYS A 26 13.39 -26.91 -3.02
C LYS A 26 12.22 -26.01 -2.56
N LYS A 27 12.30 -25.45 -1.36
CA LYS A 27 11.27 -24.55 -0.81
C LYS A 27 11.06 -23.27 -1.63
N ASP A 28 12.14 -22.75 -2.25
CA ASP A 28 12.05 -21.54 -3.06
C ASP A 28 11.38 -21.87 -4.41
N LYS A 29 11.65 -23.07 -4.98
CA LYS A 29 10.92 -23.57 -6.15
C LYS A 29 9.43 -23.74 -5.87
N GLU A 30 9.08 -24.34 -4.72
CA GLU A 30 7.69 -24.50 -4.30
C GLU A 30 6.99 -23.15 -4.14
N TYR A 31 7.68 -22.14 -3.62
CA TYR A 31 7.17 -20.78 -3.52
C TYR A 31 6.90 -20.14 -4.89
N LEU A 32 7.84 -20.22 -5.83
CA LEU A 32 7.66 -19.69 -7.19
C LEU A 32 6.52 -20.41 -7.93
N ILE A 33 6.40 -21.72 -7.76
CA ILE A 33 5.30 -22.52 -8.33
C ILE A 33 3.93 -22.08 -7.78
N ALA A 34 3.87 -21.67 -6.52
CA ALA A 34 2.64 -21.19 -5.89
C ALA A 34 2.32 -19.73 -6.22
N ASN A 35 3.34 -18.89 -6.46
CA ASN A 35 3.19 -17.45 -6.68
C ASN A 35 3.86 -16.96 -7.97
N PRO A 36 3.49 -17.47 -9.16
CA PRO A 36 4.14 -17.10 -10.41
C PRO A 36 3.62 -15.78 -10.99
N TYR A 37 3.69 -14.70 -10.21
CA TYR A 37 3.37 -13.34 -10.64
C TYR A 37 4.65 -12.50 -10.76
N THR A 38 5.01 -12.10 -11.97
CA THR A 38 6.33 -11.53 -12.27
C THR A 38 6.65 -10.27 -11.47
N LEU A 39 5.67 -9.37 -11.30
CA LEU A 39 5.86 -8.06 -10.66
C LEU A 39 6.26 -8.16 -9.18
N ASP A 40 5.78 -9.17 -8.44
CA ASP A 40 6.16 -9.41 -7.04
C ASP A 40 7.67 -9.63 -6.85
N TYR A 41 8.36 -10.04 -7.92
CA TYR A 41 9.79 -10.34 -7.89
C TYR A 41 10.68 -9.18 -8.31
N HIS A 42 10.10 -8.06 -8.79
CA HIS A 42 10.86 -6.94 -9.35
C HIS A 42 11.96 -6.46 -8.37
N PHE A 43 11.58 -6.09 -7.14
CA PHE A 43 12.52 -5.63 -6.11
C PHE A 43 13.16 -6.74 -5.27
N THR A 44 12.88 -8.01 -5.57
CA THR A 44 13.41 -9.15 -4.81
C THR A 44 14.28 -10.04 -5.70
N TYR A 45 13.74 -11.10 -6.28
CA TYR A 45 14.53 -12.07 -7.04
C TYR A 45 15.03 -11.51 -8.37
N CYS A 46 14.29 -10.60 -9.02
CA CYS A 46 14.77 -9.90 -10.21
C CYS A 46 15.91 -8.94 -9.87
N LEU A 47 15.89 -8.29 -8.70
CA LEU A 47 17.04 -7.52 -8.21
C LEU A 47 18.27 -8.40 -7.98
N TYR A 48 18.09 -9.60 -7.42
CA TYR A 48 19.17 -10.59 -7.33
C TYR A 48 19.72 -10.96 -8.72
N ILE A 49 18.84 -11.26 -9.69
CA ILE A 49 19.24 -11.61 -11.07
C ILE A 49 20.04 -10.48 -11.71
N ARG A 50 19.55 -9.23 -11.62
CA ARG A 50 20.24 -8.04 -12.14
C ARG A 50 21.64 -7.91 -11.56
N ASN A 51 21.77 -7.99 -10.24
CA ASN A 51 23.06 -7.83 -9.56
C ASN A 51 24.06 -8.94 -9.87
N HIS A 52 23.61 -10.20 -10.03
CA HIS A 52 24.52 -11.34 -10.17
C HIS A 52 24.80 -11.72 -11.63
N TYR A 53 23.86 -11.48 -12.54
CA TYR A 53 23.93 -11.98 -13.91
C TYR A 53 23.97 -10.88 -14.96
N ILE A 54 23.53 -9.65 -14.65
CA ILE A 54 23.44 -8.56 -15.64
C ILE A 54 24.45 -7.45 -15.36
N HIS A 55 24.33 -6.74 -14.23
CA HIS A 55 25.17 -5.58 -13.88
C HIS A 55 26.67 -5.87 -13.76
N ASN A 56 27.09 -7.14 -13.73
CA ASN A 56 28.50 -7.55 -13.66
C ASN A 56 29.04 -8.13 -14.98
N ARG A 57 28.24 -8.15 -16.04
CA ARG A 57 28.60 -8.66 -17.37
C ARG A 57 28.68 -7.53 -18.40
N ASP A 58 29.45 -7.78 -19.45
CA ASP A 58 29.62 -6.85 -20.56
C ASP A 58 28.75 -7.30 -21.75
N PHE A 59 27.77 -6.45 -22.10
CA PHE A 59 26.81 -6.64 -23.19
C PHE A 59 27.11 -5.78 -24.42
N SER A 60 28.26 -5.08 -24.49
CA SER A 60 28.52 -4.11 -25.58
C SER A 60 28.55 -4.71 -26.99
N GLU A 61 28.71 -6.02 -27.11
CA GLU A 61 28.86 -6.75 -28.37
C GLU A 61 27.71 -7.72 -28.67
N VAL A 62 26.65 -7.74 -27.84
CA VAL A 62 25.52 -8.65 -28.08
C VAL A 62 24.54 -8.07 -29.11
N PRO A 63 23.88 -8.91 -29.94
CA PRO A 63 22.97 -8.43 -30.99
C PRO A 63 21.53 -8.21 -30.51
N PHE A 64 21.30 -8.06 -29.20
CA PHE A 64 19.97 -7.96 -28.60
C PHE A 64 19.91 -6.86 -27.54
N TRP A 65 18.69 -6.43 -27.20
CA TRP A 65 18.48 -5.38 -26.21
C TRP A 65 18.71 -5.92 -24.80
N ALA A 66 19.71 -5.36 -24.10
CA ALA A 66 20.20 -5.85 -22.82
C ALA A 66 19.90 -4.89 -21.66
N GLU A 67 18.69 -4.35 -21.63
CA GLU A 67 18.24 -3.53 -20.49
C GLU A 67 18.02 -4.43 -19.25
N PRO A 68 18.58 -4.08 -18.08
CA PRO A 68 18.53 -4.95 -16.90
C PRO A 68 17.15 -5.34 -16.40
N ASP A 69 16.20 -4.41 -16.37
CA ASP A 69 14.86 -4.65 -15.84
C ASP A 69 14.10 -5.60 -16.76
N TYR A 70 14.12 -5.31 -18.06
CA TYR A 70 13.58 -6.14 -19.12
C TYR A 70 14.17 -7.55 -19.09
N LEU A 71 15.49 -7.71 -19.12
CA LEU A 71 16.12 -9.04 -19.12
C LEU A 71 15.79 -9.83 -17.84
N SER A 72 15.77 -9.18 -16.67
CA SER A 72 15.43 -9.86 -15.42
C SER A 72 13.98 -10.35 -15.39
N CYS A 73 13.06 -9.58 -15.98
CA CYS A 73 11.66 -9.95 -16.20
C CYS A 73 11.55 -11.20 -17.10
N ARG A 74 12.22 -11.19 -18.26
CA ARG A 74 12.27 -12.34 -19.18
C ARG A 74 12.85 -13.60 -18.50
N ILE A 75 13.87 -13.43 -17.67
CA ILE A 75 14.50 -14.54 -16.94
C ILE A 75 13.54 -15.16 -15.92
N ILE A 76 12.82 -14.36 -15.12
CA ILE A 76 11.87 -14.94 -14.15
C ILE A 76 10.69 -15.63 -14.86
N GLN A 77 10.16 -15.07 -15.95
CA GLN A 77 9.15 -15.73 -16.78
C GLN A 77 9.67 -17.07 -17.35
N MET A 78 10.92 -17.11 -17.81
CA MET A 78 11.55 -18.36 -18.27
C MET A 78 11.67 -19.37 -17.13
N ILE A 79 12.03 -18.91 -15.92
CA ILE A 79 12.05 -19.77 -14.73
C ILE A 79 10.66 -20.36 -14.46
N PHE A 80 9.59 -19.56 -14.55
CA PHE A 80 8.22 -20.07 -14.43
C PHE A 80 7.92 -21.15 -15.46
N SER A 81 8.28 -20.94 -16.74
CA SER A 81 8.09 -21.94 -17.80
C SER A 81 8.79 -23.28 -17.55
N ARG A 82 9.88 -23.28 -16.77
CA ARG A 82 10.61 -24.49 -16.39
C ARG A 82 10.01 -25.20 -15.18
N LEU A 83 9.36 -24.44 -14.30
CA LEU A 83 8.79 -24.95 -13.05
C LEU A 83 7.31 -25.35 -13.22
N LEU A 84 6.62 -24.78 -14.19
CA LEU A 84 5.18 -24.91 -14.41
C LEU A 84 4.91 -25.51 -15.80
N PRO A 85 4.44 -26.76 -15.89
CA PRO A 85 4.13 -27.41 -17.16
C PRO A 85 3.14 -26.63 -18.02
N GLU A 86 2.22 -25.89 -17.39
CA GLU A 86 1.19 -25.10 -18.06
C GLU A 86 1.65 -23.70 -18.50
N TYR A 87 2.83 -23.23 -18.03
CA TYR A 87 3.34 -21.90 -18.36
C TYR A 87 4.15 -21.94 -19.66
N ASP A 88 3.48 -21.62 -20.76
CA ASP A 88 4.12 -21.46 -22.06
C ASP A 88 4.70 -20.04 -22.23
N TYR A 89 6.04 -19.95 -22.19
CA TYR A 89 6.79 -18.69 -22.21
C TYR A 89 6.50 -17.79 -23.43
N TYR A 90 6.08 -18.36 -24.57
CA TYR A 90 5.87 -17.60 -25.80
C TYR A 90 4.39 -17.32 -26.09
N ASP A 91 3.48 -17.81 -25.25
CA ASP A 91 2.05 -17.71 -25.51
C ASP A 91 1.47 -16.48 -24.80
N ARG A 92 1.03 -15.49 -25.59
CA ARG A 92 0.51 -14.21 -25.06
C ARG A 92 -0.70 -14.37 -24.13
N PHE A 93 -1.53 -15.41 -24.33
CA PHE A 93 -2.63 -15.69 -23.42
C PHE A 93 -2.11 -16.15 -22.05
N ILE A 94 -1.07 -16.99 -22.03
CA ILE A 94 -0.43 -17.42 -20.79
C ILE A 94 0.27 -16.26 -20.10
N GLU A 95 1.02 -15.44 -20.84
CA GLU A 95 1.67 -14.25 -20.29
C GLU A 95 0.64 -13.32 -19.62
N GLY A 96 -0.43 -12.93 -20.33
CA GLY A 96 -1.48 -12.08 -19.78
C GLY A 96 -2.23 -12.72 -18.60
N LEU A 97 -2.49 -14.03 -18.65
CA LEU A 97 -3.17 -14.75 -17.56
C LEU A 97 -2.33 -14.75 -16.27
N TYR A 98 -1.03 -14.98 -16.37
CA TYR A 98 -0.14 -15.02 -15.21
C TYR A 98 0.27 -13.63 -14.71
N ASP A 99 0.01 -12.58 -15.49
CA ASP A 99 0.06 -11.19 -15.04
C ASP A 99 -1.22 -10.73 -14.31
N SER A 100 -2.21 -11.61 -14.13
CA SER A 100 -3.41 -11.35 -13.31
C SER A 100 -3.24 -11.84 -11.87
N LYS A 101 -3.20 -10.93 -10.90
CA LYS A 101 -3.13 -11.26 -9.46
C LYS A 101 -4.34 -12.10 -9.00
N GLN A 102 -5.53 -11.79 -9.53
CA GLN A 102 -6.77 -12.56 -9.30
C GLN A 102 -6.62 -14.02 -9.71
N PHE A 103 -6.09 -14.28 -10.92
CA PHE A 103 -5.85 -15.64 -11.37
C PHE A 103 -4.86 -16.37 -10.45
N ILE A 104 -3.76 -15.71 -10.07
CA ILE A 104 -2.73 -16.31 -9.23
C ILE A 104 -3.30 -16.69 -7.85
N GLU A 105 -4.17 -15.86 -7.28
CA GLU A 105 -4.88 -16.19 -6.04
C GLU A 105 -5.84 -17.36 -6.18
N LEU A 106 -6.75 -17.29 -7.17
CA LEU A 106 -7.70 -18.39 -7.44
C LEU A 106 -6.98 -19.70 -7.75
N ARG A 107 -5.86 -19.66 -8.45
CA ARG A 107 -5.03 -20.83 -8.75
C ARG A 107 -4.51 -21.50 -7.48
N ARG A 108 -4.15 -20.74 -6.44
CA ARG A 108 -3.75 -21.29 -5.14
C ARG A 108 -4.94 -21.90 -4.41
N GLU A 109 -6.06 -21.18 -4.35
CA GLU A 109 -7.28 -21.65 -3.67
C GLU A 109 -7.84 -22.92 -4.33
N TYR A 110 -7.83 -22.98 -5.67
CA TYR A 110 -8.21 -24.17 -6.43
C TYR A 110 -7.35 -25.38 -6.02
N LYS A 111 -6.04 -25.22 -5.89
CA LYS A 111 -5.15 -26.30 -5.44
C LYS A 111 -5.43 -26.73 -4.00
N VAL A 112 -5.80 -25.83 -3.11
CA VAL A 112 -6.19 -26.19 -1.73
C VAL A 112 -7.42 -27.08 -1.74
N ILE A 113 -8.38 -26.81 -2.62
CA ILE A 113 -9.65 -27.55 -2.73
C ILE A 113 -9.48 -28.88 -3.47
N TYR A 114 -8.81 -28.88 -4.62
CA TYR A 114 -8.77 -30.02 -5.55
C TYR A 114 -7.45 -30.82 -5.51
N GLY A 115 -6.43 -30.33 -4.81
CA GLY A 115 -5.12 -30.98 -4.70
C GLY A 115 -4.20 -30.80 -5.92
N GLU A 116 -4.68 -30.17 -6.99
CA GLU A 116 -3.96 -29.91 -8.23
C GLU A 116 -4.22 -28.48 -8.75
N TYR A 117 -3.37 -27.98 -9.65
CA TYR A 117 -3.58 -26.68 -10.31
C TYR A 117 -4.56 -26.82 -11.49
N PRO A 118 -5.27 -25.75 -11.88
CA PRO A 118 -6.35 -25.79 -12.88
C PRO A 118 -5.85 -25.89 -14.34
N VAL A 119 -4.88 -26.77 -14.61
CA VAL A 119 -4.21 -26.91 -15.92
C VAL A 119 -5.21 -27.17 -17.06
N ARG A 120 -6.19 -28.05 -16.85
CA ARG A 120 -7.20 -28.37 -17.86
C ARG A 120 -8.05 -27.15 -18.26
N LEU A 121 -8.33 -26.27 -17.30
CA LEU A 121 -9.09 -25.05 -17.55
C LEU A 121 -8.26 -24.05 -18.37
N ILE A 122 -6.97 -23.90 -18.02
CA ILE A 122 -6.02 -23.07 -18.77
C ILE A 122 -5.91 -23.57 -20.22
N GLU A 123 -5.75 -24.87 -20.43
CA GLU A 123 -5.66 -25.48 -21.77
C GLU A 123 -6.95 -25.28 -22.60
N LYS A 124 -8.13 -25.41 -21.96
CA LYS A 124 -9.43 -25.16 -22.59
C LYS A 124 -9.49 -23.74 -23.18
N TYR A 125 -9.17 -22.71 -22.39
CA TYR A 125 -9.26 -21.33 -22.85
C TYR A 125 -8.12 -20.94 -23.80
N LYS A 126 -6.91 -21.48 -23.59
CA LYS A 126 -5.79 -21.34 -24.53
C LYS A 126 -6.12 -21.90 -25.92
N ALA A 127 -6.91 -22.97 -26.02
CA ALA A 127 -7.34 -23.52 -27.30
C ALA A 127 -8.40 -22.64 -28.00
N LEU A 128 -9.27 -21.97 -27.24
CA LEU A 128 -10.29 -21.05 -27.77
C LEU A 128 -9.66 -19.81 -28.43
N THR A 129 -8.61 -19.25 -27.82
CA THR A 129 -7.89 -18.10 -28.40
C THR A 129 -7.16 -18.45 -29.69
N LYS A 130 -6.70 -19.71 -29.85
CA LYS A 130 -6.04 -20.19 -31.08
C LYS A 130 -7.02 -20.49 -32.22
N THR A 131 -8.25 -20.89 -31.91
CA THR A 131 -9.26 -21.26 -32.92
C THR A 131 -10.01 -20.04 -33.49
N GLY A 132 -10.08 -18.93 -32.75
CA GLY A 132 -10.60 -17.64 -33.26
C GLY A 132 -9.74 -17.01 -34.36
N SER A 133 -8.42 -17.26 -34.36
CA SER A 133 -7.46 -16.67 -35.31
C SER A 133 -7.34 -17.40 -36.65
N VAL A 134 -8.07 -18.51 -36.87
CA VAL A 134 -7.90 -19.37 -38.06
C VAL A 134 -8.51 -18.76 -39.34
N HIS A 135 -9.22 -17.63 -39.26
CA HIS A 135 -9.79 -16.97 -40.45
C HIS A 135 -8.83 -16.04 -41.22
N LEU A 136 -7.59 -15.80 -40.75
CA LEU A 136 -6.66 -14.87 -41.40
C LEU A 136 -5.25 -15.43 -41.68
N ALA A 137 -5.00 -16.71 -41.43
CA ALA A 137 -3.68 -17.29 -41.64
C ALA A 137 -3.52 -17.91 -43.04
N SER A 138 -3.41 -17.06 -44.06
CA SER A 138 -2.66 -17.42 -45.28
C SER A 138 -1.59 -16.37 -45.52
N GLU A 139 -0.33 -16.82 -45.43
CA GLU A 139 0.93 -16.11 -45.70
C GLU A 139 1.53 -15.39 -44.47
N MET A 140 2.55 -16.04 -43.90
CA MET A 140 3.39 -15.55 -42.81
C MET A 140 4.41 -14.57 -43.35
N ASP A 141 4.40 -13.34 -42.82
CA ASP A 141 5.52 -12.40 -42.86
C ASP A 141 5.92 -12.09 -41.41
N PHE A 142 7.21 -12.20 -41.10
CA PHE A 142 7.75 -12.16 -39.72
C PHE A 142 7.93 -10.72 -39.19
N ASP A 143 7.66 -9.72 -40.03
CA ASP A 143 7.76 -8.29 -39.73
C ASP A 143 6.39 -7.56 -39.75
N ALA A 144 5.28 -8.29 -39.91
CA ALA A 144 3.96 -7.70 -39.76
C ALA A 144 3.58 -7.70 -38.27
N GLU A 145 3.41 -6.50 -37.68
CA GLU A 145 2.49 -6.31 -36.56
C GLU A 145 1.12 -6.81 -37.02
N THR A 146 0.91 -8.11 -36.85
CA THR A 146 -0.40 -8.71 -36.94
C THR A 146 -1.16 -8.11 -35.78
N ASP A 147 -2.19 -7.31 -36.10
CA ASP A 147 -3.26 -6.90 -35.18
C ASP A 147 -3.90 -8.19 -34.64
N PHE A 148 -3.22 -8.81 -33.68
CA PHE A 148 -3.77 -9.85 -32.85
C PHE A 148 -4.84 -9.17 -32.02
N ASP A 149 -6.04 -9.74 -32.04
CA ASP A 149 -7.19 -9.23 -31.28
C ASP A 149 -6.88 -9.36 -29.77
N THR A 150 -6.24 -8.33 -29.23
CA THR A 150 -5.93 -8.19 -27.81
C THR A 150 -7.19 -8.22 -26.96
N GLY A 151 -8.33 -7.81 -27.53
CA GLY A 151 -9.66 -7.93 -26.93
C GLY A 151 -10.05 -9.38 -26.72
N ALA A 152 -9.95 -10.23 -27.74
CA ALA A 152 -10.29 -11.65 -27.63
C ALA A 152 -9.44 -12.41 -26.58
N ILE A 153 -8.16 -12.05 -26.41
CA ILE A 153 -7.31 -12.61 -25.35
C ILE A 153 -7.76 -12.14 -23.97
N SER A 154 -8.03 -10.85 -23.80
CA SER A 154 -8.55 -10.29 -22.55
C SER A 154 -9.88 -10.93 -22.16
N ASP A 155 -10.83 -11.02 -23.08
CA ASP A 155 -12.15 -11.63 -22.86
C ASP A 155 -12.03 -13.10 -22.45
N ALA A 156 -11.08 -13.84 -23.04
CA ALA A 156 -10.81 -15.23 -22.68
C ALA A 156 -10.20 -15.36 -21.28
N ILE A 157 -9.28 -14.46 -20.90
CA ILE A 157 -8.71 -14.41 -19.55
C ILE A 157 -9.81 -14.10 -18.53
N ASP A 158 -10.61 -13.08 -18.78
CA ASP A 158 -11.72 -12.68 -17.91
C ASP A 158 -12.71 -13.84 -17.74
N SER A 159 -13.11 -14.48 -18.85
CA SER A 159 -14.00 -15.63 -18.82
C SER A 159 -13.42 -16.81 -18.03
N LEU A 160 -12.11 -17.09 -18.17
CA LEU A 160 -11.43 -18.12 -17.38
C LEU A 160 -11.46 -17.77 -15.90
N ILE A 161 -11.13 -16.53 -15.53
CA ILE A 161 -11.12 -16.08 -14.13
C ILE A 161 -12.51 -16.24 -13.52
N HIS A 162 -13.58 -15.89 -14.25
CA HIS A 162 -14.97 -16.08 -13.77
C HIS A 162 -15.30 -17.57 -13.57
N GLU A 163 -14.98 -18.45 -14.53
CA GLU A 163 -15.22 -19.90 -14.38
C GLU A 163 -14.40 -20.48 -13.22
N LEU A 164 -13.13 -20.08 -13.08
CA LEU A 164 -12.26 -20.52 -12.01
C LEU A 164 -12.76 -20.03 -10.64
N ALA A 165 -13.23 -18.79 -10.55
CA ALA A 165 -13.77 -18.22 -9.32
C ALA A 165 -14.99 -19.01 -8.84
N GLU A 166 -15.93 -19.36 -9.73
CA GLU A 166 -17.09 -20.19 -9.36
C GLU A 166 -16.69 -21.61 -8.92
N LEU A 167 -15.69 -22.22 -9.56
CA LEU A 167 -15.15 -23.51 -9.14
C LEU A 167 -14.52 -23.45 -7.75
N VAL A 168 -13.83 -22.36 -7.43
CA VAL A 168 -13.21 -22.14 -6.11
C VAL A 168 -14.26 -21.82 -5.05
N TRP A 169 -15.23 -20.96 -5.34
CA TRP A 169 -16.28 -20.60 -4.40
C TRP A 169 -17.26 -21.73 -4.11
N GLN A 170 -17.43 -22.66 -5.04
CA GLN A 170 -18.31 -23.82 -4.88
C GLN A 170 -19.73 -23.40 -4.45
N THR A 171 -20.31 -22.42 -5.13
CA THR A 171 -21.60 -21.79 -4.79
C THR A 171 -22.72 -22.82 -4.55
N ASP A 172 -22.78 -23.88 -5.37
CA ASP A 172 -23.76 -24.97 -5.20
C ASP A 172 -23.57 -25.76 -3.90
N SER A 173 -22.32 -26.07 -3.53
CA SER A 173 -21.98 -26.74 -2.27
C SER A 173 -22.34 -25.85 -1.07
N LEU A 174 -22.12 -24.54 -1.20
CA LEU A 174 -22.50 -23.57 -0.18
C LEU A 174 -24.02 -23.52 0.00
N LYS A 175 -24.80 -23.61 -1.09
CA LYS A 175 -26.26 -23.67 -1.03
C LYS A 175 -26.74 -24.92 -0.28
N GLN A 176 -26.20 -26.09 -0.59
CA GLN A 176 -26.50 -27.31 0.16
C GLN A 176 -26.14 -27.18 1.63
N THR A 177 -24.98 -26.60 1.93
CA THR A 177 -24.54 -26.33 3.31
C THR A 177 -25.51 -25.42 4.06
N ALA A 178 -26.08 -24.41 3.39
CA ALA A 178 -27.09 -23.53 3.98
C ALA A 178 -28.37 -24.31 4.35
N GLU A 179 -28.84 -25.17 3.45
CA GLU A 179 -30.00 -26.03 3.69
C GLU A 179 -29.77 -26.99 4.87
N ASP A 180 -28.58 -27.60 4.96
CA ASP A 180 -28.20 -28.51 6.05
C ASP A 180 -28.21 -27.80 7.41
N TYR A 181 -27.85 -26.51 7.46
CA TYR A 181 -27.93 -25.69 8.66
C TYR A 181 -29.33 -25.08 8.90
N GLY A 182 -30.30 -25.33 8.02
CA GLY A 182 -31.63 -24.71 8.08
C GLY A 182 -31.59 -23.20 7.90
N ILE A 183 -30.66 -22.68 7.08
CA ILE A 183 -30.52 -21.27 6.72
C ILE A 183 -31.07 -21.09 5.30
N SER A 184 -32.06 -20.21 5.13
CA SER A 184 -32.54 -19.87 3.78
C SER A 184 -31.41 -19.22 2.98
N TYR A 185 -31.17 -19.71 1.76
CA TYR A 185 -30.16 -19.17 0.86
C TYR A 185 -30.38 -17.67 0.56
N ASP A 186 -31.64 -17.24 0.51
CA ASP A 186 -32.00 -15.83 0.28
C ASP A 186 -31.47 -14.88 1.37
N LEU A 187 -31.18 -15.40 2.57
CA LEU A 187 -30.62 -14.60 3.67
C LEU A 187 -29.11 -14.39 3.56
N ILE A 188 -28.45 -15.09 2.66
CA ILE A 188 -26.99 -15.01 2.45
C ILE A 188 -26.62 -14.65 1.02
N SER A 189 -27.54 -14.74 0.07
CA SER A 189 -27.30 -14.46 -1.36
C SER A 189 -26.77 -13.05 -1.61
N GLU A 190 -27.36 -12.01 -0.99
CA GLU A 190 -26.87 -10.63 -1.12
C GLU A 190 -25.41 -10.51 -0.67
N ASN A 191 -25.06 -11.16 0.43
CA ASN A 191 -23.70 -11.14 0.96
C ASN A 191 -22.71 -11.96 0.13
N ILE A 192 -23.18 -13.02 -0.53
CA ILE A 192 -22.39 -13.77 -1.51
C ILE A 192 -22.05 -12.87 -2.69
N GLU A 193 -23.05 -12.24 -3.31
CA GLU A 193 -22.83 -11.36 -4.46
C GLU A 193 -21.93 -10.18 -4.12
N ARG A 194 -22.11 -9.58 -2.93
CA ARG A 194 -21.22 -8.54 -2.41
C ARG A 194 -19.77 -9.02 -2.28
N ILE A 195 -19.53 -10.24 -1.81
CA ILE A 195 -18.17 -10.80 -1.72
C ILE A 195 -17.58 -11.04 -3.11
N LYS A 196 -18.38 -11.55 -4.04
CA LYS A 196 -17.95 -11.73 -5.44
C LYS A 196 -17.58 -10.40 -6.08
N GLU A 197 -18.39 -9.36 -5.86
CA GLU A 197 -18.10 -8.00 -6.33
C GLU A 197 -16.79 -7.46 -5.75
N ILE A 198 -16.52 -7.68 -4.46
CA ILE A 198 -15.24 -7.29 -3.83
C ILE A 198 -14.07 -7.95 -4.55
N PHE A 199 -14.16 -9.22 -4.91
CA PHE A 199 -13.09 -9.91 -5.63
C PHE A 199 -12.82 -9.28 -7.01
N PHE A 200 -13.87 -8.99 -7.78
CA PHE A 200 -13.71 -8.43 -9.13
C PHE A 200 -13.36 -6.94 -9.15
N THR A 201 -13.73 -6.19 -8.11
CA THR A 201 -13.48 -4.74 -8.04
C THR A 201 -12.21 -4.36 -7.28
N GLU A 202 -11.81 -5.16 -6.28
CA GLU A 202 -10.70 -4.86 -5.38
C GLU A 202 -9.61 -5.94 -5.37
N GLU A 203 -9.75 -7.01 -6.16
CA GLU A 203 -8.80 -8.13 -6.22
C GLU A 203 -8.60 -8.85 -4.89
N GLU A 204 -9.63 -8.88 -4.04
CA GLU A 204 -9.59 -9.50 -2.72
C GLU A 204 -10.48 -10.74 -2.64
N PHE A 205 -9.86 -11.93 -2.59
CA PHE A 205 -10.62 -13.17 -2.44
C PHE A 205 -11.09 -13.40 -1.00
N ILE A 206 -12.40 -13.52 -0.81
CA ILE A 206 -12.99 -13.87 0.48
C ILE A 206 -13.75 -15.21 0.34
N PRO A 207 -13.46 -16.23 1.16
CA PRO A 207 -14.22 -17.48 1.14
C PRO A 207 -15.69 -17.26 1.50
N LEU A 208 -16.63 -17.79 0.71
CA LEU A 208 -18.07 -17.53 0.90
C LEU A 208 -18.64 -18.12 2.21
N GLN A 209 -17.95 -19.07 2.83
CA GLN A 209 -18.38 -19.65 4.11
C GLN A 209 -18.50 -18.60 5.22
N VAL A 210 -17.84 -17.44 5.09
CA VAL A 210 -17.96 -16.33 6.03
C VAL A 210 -19.39 -15.76 6.08
N CYS A 211 -20.20 -15.95 5.03
CA CYS A 211 -21.62 -15.55 5.01
C CYS A 211 -22.45 -16.23 6.10
N PHE A 212 -21.96 -17.34 6.66
CA PHE A 212 -22.63 -18.02 7.76
C PHE A 212 -22.33 -17.46 9.15
N LEU A 213 -21.38 -16.52 9.29
CA LEU A 213 -20.98 -15.95 10.58
C LEU A 213 -22.16 -15.38 11.41
N PRO A 214 -23.17 -14.71 10.84
CA PRO A 214 -24.32 -14.24 11.61
C PRO A 214 -25.16 -15.37 12.25
N TYR A 215 -25.02 -16.61 11.78
CA TYR A 215 -25.86 -17.76 12.15
C TYR A 215 -25.14 -18.76 13.06
N ARG A 216 -24.35 -18.25 14.02
CA ARG A 216 -23.56 -19.05 14.96
C ARG A 216 -24.35 -20.20 15.61
N ASP A 217 -25.59 -19.95 16.01
CA ASP A 217 -26.42 -20.94 16.70
C ASP A 217 -26.84 -22.12 15.78
N LYS A 218 -26.86 -21.90 14.46
CA LYS A 218 -27.20 -22.91 13.46
C LYS A 218 -25.99 -23.71 13.00
N ILE A 219 -24.86 -23.05 12.73
CA ILE A 219 -23.66 -23.72 12.19
C ILE A 219 -22.81 -24.40 13.27
N GLY A 220 -23.06 -24.08 14.54
CA GLY A 220 -22.31 -24.62 15.67
C GLY A 220 -20.94 -23.98 15.88
N ARG A 221 -20.36 -24.23 17.06
CA ARG A 221 -19.15 -23.54 17.53
C ARG A 221 -17.91 -23.80 16.69
N GLU A 222 -17.72 -25.03 16.23
CA GLU A 222 -16.51 -25.44 15.50
C GLU A 222 -16.41 -24.72 14.14
N ARG A 223 -17.47 -24.82 13.34
CA ARG A 223 -17.59 -24.12 12.04
C ARG A 223 -17.53 -22.61 12.18
N TYR A 224 -18.17 -22.06 13.21
CA TYR A 224 -18.07 -20.64 13.49
C TYR A 224 -16.61 -20.19 13.73
N ILE A 225 -15.82 -20.96 14.50
CA ILE A 225 -14.42 -20.65 14.74
C ILE A 225 -13.60 -20.74 13.45
N GLU A 226 -13.86 -21.76 12.62
CA GLU A 226 -13.24 -21.94 11.31
C GLU A 226 -13.51 -20.73 10.40
N TYR A 227 -14.78 -20.38 10.17
CA TYR A 227 -15.15 -19.28 9.28
C TYR A 227 -14.69 -17.92 9.80
N ARG A 228 -14.67 -17.75 11.12
CA ARG A 228 -14.10 -16.56 11.73
C ARG A 228 -12.60 -16.44 11.47
N ARG A 229 -11.85 -17.54 11.47
CA ARG A 229 -10.42 -17.53 11.14
C ARG A 229 -10.19 -17.12 9.70
N LEU A 230 -11.03 -17.61 8.77
CA LEU A 230 -10.97 -17.21 7.35
C LEU A 230 -11.11 -15.68 7.21
N LEU A 231 -12.16 -15.10 7.81
CA LEU A 231 -12.36 -13.65 7.72
C LEU A 231 -11.29 -12.86 8.51
N THR A 232 -10.82 -13.38 9.64
CA THR A 232 -9.74 -12.75 10.42
C THR A 232 -8.44 -12.66 9.62
N ALA A 233 -8.10 -13.71 8.84
CA ALA A 233 -6.91 -13.70 7.99
C ALA A 233 -6.98 -12.55 6.97
N ARG A 234 -8.12 -12.44 6.27
CA ARG A 234 -8.37 -11.36 5.30
C ARG A 234 -8.35 -9.97 5.95
N LEU A 235 -8.94 -9.80 7.14
CA LEU A 235 -8.93 -8.52 7.83
C LEU A 235 -7.55 -8.10 8.37
N ASN A 236 -6.65 -9.04 8.64
CA ASN A 236 -5.27 -8.69 9.03
C ASN A 236 -4.47 -8.15 7.85
N GLU A 237 -4.73 -8.68 6.65
CA GLU A 237 -4.09 -8.23 5.40
C GLU A 237 -4.73 -6.91 4.93
N ASN A 238 -6.07 -6.86 4.94
CA ASN A 238 -6.88 -5.77 4.40
C ASN A 238 -7.99 -5.32 5.38
N PRO A 239 -7.65 -4.51 6.41
CA PRO A 239 -8.63 -4.04 7.39
C PRO A 239 -9.75 -3.17 6.81
N TRP A 240 -9.50 -2.50 5.67
CA TRP A 240 -10.48 -1.64 5.00
C TRP A 240 -11.69 -2.42 4.45
N LEU A 241 -11.60 -3.75 4.31
CA LEU A 241 -12.72 -4.64 3.94
C LEU A 241 -13.96 -4.45 4.84
N VAL A 242 -13.78 -3.97 6.07
CA VAL A 242 -14.90 -3.61 6.95
C VAL A 242 -15.85 -2.63 6.28
N GLU A 243 -15.38 -1.71 5.44
CA GLU A 243 -16.21 -0.75 4.71
C GLU A 243 -17.24 -1.45 3.83
N LYS A 244 -16.79 -2.45 3.06
CA LYS A 244 -17.60 -3.14 2.04
C LYS A 244 -18.42 -4.29 2.61
N LEU A 245 -17.94 -4.97 3.65
CA LEU A 245 -18.61 -6.16 4.20
C LEU A 245 -19.84 -5.83 5.07
N ASP A 246 -20.73 -6.82 5.22
CA ASP A 246 -21.91 -6.72 6.08
C ASP A 246 -21.51 -6.46 7.54
N LYS A 247 -22.07 -5.38 8.10
CA LYS A 247 -21.80 -4.96 9.49
C LYS A 247 -22.22 -6.01 10.51
N ASN A 248 -23.11 -6.93 10.16
CA ASN A 248 -23.49 -8.06 11.02
C ASN A 248 -22.32 -8.98 11.35
N TYR A 249 -21.32 -9.13 10.47
CA TYR A 249 -20.12 -9.93 10.76
C TYR A 249 -19.35 -9.38 11.96
N PHE A 250 -19.33 -8.05 12.08
CA PHE A 250 -18.61 -7.34 13.13
C PHE A 250 -19.37 -7.24 14.45
N LYS A 251 -20.57 -7.84 14.57
CA LYS A 251 -21.15 -8.14 15.89
C LYS A 251 -20.29 -9.13 16.67
N ASP A 252 -19.46 -9.94 16.00
CA ASP A 252 -18.37 -10.63 16.65
C ASP A 252 -17.27 -9.62 17.03
N ARG A 253 -17.09 -9.42 18.35
CA ARG A 253 -16.07 -8.52 18.89
C ARG A 253 -14.64 -8.94 18.49
N VAL A 254 -14.36 -10.20 18.19
CA VAL A 254 -13.04 -10.64 17.71
C VAL A 254 -12.78 -10.05 16.33
N LEU A 255 -13.72 -10.17 15.39
CA LEU A 255 -13.60 -9.61 14.05
C LEU A 255 -13.49 -8.08 14.09
N ALA A 256 -14.34 -7.43 14.89
CA ALA A 256 -14.28 -5.99 15.08
C ALA A 256 -12.94 -5.53 15.69
N ARG A 257 -12.43 -6.23 16.70
CA ARG A 257 -11.12 -5.93 17.30
C ARG A 257 -9.96 -6.14 16.33
N THR A 258 -10.04 -7.11 15.43
CA THR A 258 -9.02 -7.30 14.38
C THR A 258 -8.97 -6.06 13.50
N ALA A 259 -10.13 -5.60 13.03
CA ALA A 259 -10.22 -4.47 12.12
C ALA A 259 -9.87 -3.11 12.75
N LEU A 260 -10.27 -2.88 14.02
CA LEU A 260 -10.04 -1.61 14.73
C LEU A 260 -8.55 -1.29 14.99
N LYS A 261 -7.63 -2.19 14.68
CA LYS A 261 -6.18 -1.97 14.84
C LYS A 261 -5.54 -1.19 13.69
N CYS A 262 -6.34 -0.73 12.73
CA CYS A 262 -5.84 0.00 11.57
C CYS A 262 -6.72 1.21 11.29
N GLY A 263 -6.08 2.38 11.15
CA GLY A 263 -6.70 3.64 10.77
C GLY A 263 -7.97 3.99 11.57
N GLN A 264 -8.91 4.61 10.88
CA GLN A 264 -10.13 5.16 11.47
C GLN A 264 -11.36 4.24 11.30
N ILE A 265 -11.17 2.92 11.37
CA ILE A 265 -12.23 1.92 11.08
C ILE A 265 -13.47 2.07 11.99
N LEU A 266 -13.34 2.70 13.16
CA LEU A 266 -14.45 3.00 14.06
C LEU A 266 -15.62 3.73 13.36
N LYS A 267 -15.35 4.51 12.31
CA LYS A 267 -16.39 5.18 11.50
C LYS A 267 -17.39 4.21 10.86
N TYR A 268 -16.95 3.00 10.52
CA TYR A 268 -17.78 1.97 9.88
C TYR A 268 -18.49 1.07 10.88
N LEU A 269 -18.19 1.19 12.18
CA LEU A 269 -18.71 0.32 13.24
C LEU A 269 -19.49 1.12 14.30
N PRO A 270 -20.63 1.73 13.96
CA PRO A 270 -21.41 2.58 14.86
C PRO A 270 -21.82 1.89 16.16
N MET A 271 -22.04 0.57 16.14
CA MET A 271 -22.32 -0.24 17.33
C MET A 271 -21.23 -0.20 18.41
N TYR A 272 -20.00 0.21 18.07
CA TYR A 272 -18.87 0.29 18.99
C TYR A 272 -18.41 1.71 19.32
N GLN A 273 -19.00 2.74 18.71
CA GLN A 273 -18.64 4.14 18.96
C GLN A 273 -18.91 4.56 20.41
N ASN A 274 -19.82 3.87 21.10
CA ASN A 274 -20.10 4.08 22.50
C ASN A 274 -19.48 3.00 23.43
N ASP A 275 -18.76 2.01 22.90
CA ASP A 275 -18.13 0.94 23.69
C ASP A 275 -16.71 1.33 24.08
N GLU A 276 -16.53 1.63 25.37
CA GLU A 276 -15.26 2.11 25.94
C GLU A 276 -14.04 1.28 25.53
N LYS A 277 -14.16 -0.06 25.55
CA LYS A 277 -13.03 -0.96 25.23
C LYS A 277 -12.69 -0.95 23.74
N MET A 278 -13.68 -0.72 22.88
CA MET A 278 -13.49 -0.69 21.43
C MET A 278 -12.99 0.68 20.97
N VAL A 279 -13.53 1.76 21.54
CA VAL A 279 -13.03 3.12 21.33
C VAL A 279 -11.57 3.20 21.74
N ARG A 280 -11.23 2.74 22.95
CA ARG A 280 -9.84 2.73 23.42
C ARG A 280 -8.91 1.98 22.48
N LEU A 281 -9.30 0.78 22.06
CA LEU A 281 -8.51 -0.01 21.11
C LEU A 281 -8.30 0.74 19.78
N SER A 282 -9.32 1.44 19.27
CA SER A 282 -9.17 2.23 18.05
C SER A 282 -8.19 3.38 18.24
N LEU A 283 -8.28 4.09 19.38
CA LEU A 283 -7.39 5.21 19.71
C LEU A 283 -5.95 4.76 19.93
N GLU A 284 -5.72 3.57 20.48
CA GLU A 284 -4.38 2.98 20.65
C GLU A 284 -3.59 2.90 19.32
N HIS A 285 -4.33 2.75 18.22
CA HIS A 285 -3.77 2.59 16.88
C HIS A 285 -3.84 3.87 16.04
N ASP A 286 -4.89 4.68 16.22
CA ASP A 286 -5.06 5.96 15.54
C ASP A 286 -5.87 6.92 16.41
N GLY A 287 -5.20 7.87 17.04
CA GLY A 287 -5.82 8.89 17.90
C GLY A 287 -6.94 9.68 17.20
N GLU A 288 -6.87 9.87 15.89
CA GLU A 288 -7.90 10.61 15.14
C GLU A 288 -9.25 9.86 15.07
N ALA A 289 -9.28 8.57 15.42
CA ALA A 289 -10.53 7.81 15.49
C ALA A 289 -11.52 8.40 16.52
N ILE A 290 -11.07 9.27 17.43
CA ILE A 290 -11.90 9.97 18.42
C ILE A 290 -13.04 10.76 17.76
N GLN A 291 -12.85 11.26 16.53
CA GLN A 291 -13.89 12.01 15.80
C GLN A 291 -15.14 11.16 15.49
N TYR A 292 -15.01 9.83 15.49
CA TYR A 292 -16.10 8.89 15.28
C TYR A 292 -16.61 8.27 16.57
N ALA A 293 -15.94 8.48 17.70
CA ALA A 293 -16.44 8.02 18.98
C ALA A 293 -17.69 8.82 19.40
N ASP A 294 -18.51 8.25 20.29
CA ASP A 294 -19.65 8.96 20.87
C ASP A 294 -19.23 10.31 21.47
N GLN A 295 -20.12 11.31 21.39
CA GLN A 295 -19.82 12.67 21.82
C GLN A 295 -19.36 12.75 23.28
N ARG A 296 -19.75 11.80 24.14
CA ARG A 296 -19.26 11.75 25.53
C ARG A 296 -17.75 11.57 25.61
N PHE A 297 -17.13 10.80 24.71
CA PHE A 297 -15.68 10.61 24.67
C PHE A 297 -14.98 11.83 24.09
N GLN A 298 -15.57 12.44 23.05
CA GLN A 298 -15.05 13.68 22.45
C GLN A 298 -15.04 14.85 23.45
N LYS A 299 -16.00 14.87 24.39
CA LYS A 299 -16.13 15.89 25.45
C LYS A 299 -15.37 15.53 26.73
N ASP A 300 -14.86 14.32 26.83
CA ASP A 300 -14.10 13.87 28.00
C ASP A 300 -12.62 14.17 27.79
N ARG A 301 -12.09 15.00 28.67
CA ARG A 301 -10.71 15.50 28.59
C ARG A 301 -9.68 14.38 28.63
N GLU A 302 -9.91 13.31 29.40
CA GLU A 302 -8.94 12.21 29.52
C GLU A 302 -8.91 11.37 28.25
N TRP A 303 -10.06 11.21 27.57
CA TRP A 303 -10.12 10.54 26.26
C TRP A 303 -9.48 11.36 25.16
N VAL A 304 -9.66 12.68 25.19
CA VAL A 304 -8.98 13.60 24.26
C VAL A 304 -7.48 13.58 24.47
N LYS A 305 -7.02 13.64 25.72
CA LYS A 305 -5.61 13.48 26.08
C LYS A 305 -5.04 12.16 25.54
N TYR A 306 -5.77 11.07 25.77
CA TYR A 306 -5.38 9.75 25.26
C TYR A 306 -5.29 9.71 23.73
N ALA A 307 -6.25 10.31 23.03
CA ALA A 307 -6.25 10.42 21.57
C ALA A 307 -5.04 11.21 21.07
N ILE A 308 -4.69 12.33 21.72
CA ILE A 308 -3.51 13.13 21.39
C ILE A 308 -2.22 12.30 21.56
N GLU A 309 -2.08 11.55 22.66
CA GLU A 309 -0.90 10.72 22.91
C GLU A 309 -0.70 9.60 21.88
N HIS A 310 -1.74 9.24 21.13
CA HIS A 310 -1.72 8.17 20.14
C HIS A 310 -1.97 8.64 18.69
N SER A 311 -1.91 9.95 18.41
CA SER A 311 -1.93 10.46 17.03
C SER A 311 -0.53 10.35 16.41
N ARG A 312 -0.19 9.17 15.90
CA ARG A 312 1.11 8.92 15.27
C ARG A 312 1.14 9.58 13.88
N ASP A 313 2.05 10.54 13.73
CA ASP A 313 2.44 11.17 12.47
C ASP A 313 1.44 12.16 11.84
N ARG A 314 0.42 12.60 12.61
CA ARG A 314 -0.54 13.60 12.13
C ARG A 314 -0.87 14.64 13.20
N SER A 315 -1.17 15.84 12.72
CA SER A 315 -1.84 16.85 13.54
C SER A 315 -3.23 16.33 13.88
N ILE A 316 -3.63 16.33 15.14
CA ILE A 316 -4.98 15.95 15.58
C ILE A 316 -5.83 17.19 15.86
N MET A 317 -5.20 18.34 16.15
CA MET A 317 -5.86 19.58 16.53
C MET A 317 -6.70 20.18 15.39
N PHE A 318 -6.48 19.79 14.13
CA PHE A 318 -7.32 20.21 13.00
C PHE A 318 -8.76 19.70 13.07
N LEU A 319 -9.00 18.58 13.75
CA LEU A 319 -10.32 17.95 13.84
C LEU A 319 -11.36 18.88 14.48
N GLU A 320 -12.60 18.78 14.02
CA GLU A 320 -13.71 19.60 14.54
C GLU A 320 -13.94 19.35 16.04
N CYS A 321 -13.90 18.08 16.45
CA CYS A 321 -14.05 17.69 17.85
C CYS A 321 -12.93 18.24 18.75
N MET A 322 -11.81 18.70 18.17
CA MET A 322 -10.69 19.28 18.91
C MET A 322 -10.79 20.79 19.10
N LYS A 323 -11.70 21.49 18.42
CA LYS A 323 -11.86 22.96 18.53
C LYS A 323 -11.95 23.47 19.97
N PRO A 324 -12.72 22.86 20.89
CA PRO A 324 -12.81 23.33 22.27
C PRO A 324 -11.47 23.28 23.04
N TYR A 325 -10.53 22.42 22.62
CA TYR A 325 -9.27 22.15 23.31
C TYR A 325 -8.08 22.93 22.75
N ARG A 326 -8.24 23.65 21.63
CA ARG A 326 -7.21 24.52 21.03
C ARG A 326 -6.79 25.69 21.95
N LYS A 327 -7.56 25.95 23.01
CA LYS A 327 -7.27 26.92 24.08
C LYS A 327 -6.80 26.28 25.39
N ASP A 328 -6.84 24.95 25.51
CA ASP A 328 -6.39 24.25 26.72
C ASP A 328 -4.86 24.13 26.68
N LYS A 329 -4.19 24.93 27.52
CA LYS A 329 -2.72 25.01 27.54
C LYS A 329 -2.04 23.64 27.70
N GLU A 330 -2.56 22.74 28.55
CA GLU A 330 -1.92 21.43 28.76
C GLU A 330 -2.06 20.56 27.50
N LEU A 331 -3.25 20.52 26.89
CA LEU A 331 -3.50 19.70 25.70
C LEU A 331 -2.81 20.27 24.45
N VAL A 332 -2.72 21.60 24.33
CA VAL A 332 -1.95 22.28 23.28
C VAL A 332 -0.48 21.88 23.36
N TYR A 333 0.15 22.01 24.53
CA TYR A 333 1.54 21.63 24.72
C TYR A 333 1.76 20.13 24.44
N LEU A 334 0.85 19.28 24.90
CA LEU A 334 0.92 17.85 24.63
C LEU A 334 0.83 17.54 23.13
N ALA A 335 -0.12 18.14 22.41
CA ALA A 335 -0.31 17.90 20.99
C ALA A 335 0.87 18.38 20.15
N CYS A 336 1.38 19.58 20.44
CA CYS A 336 2.58 20.10 19.81
C CYS A 336 3.82 19.25 20.09
N LYS A 337 3.91 18.64 21.28
CA LYS A 337 4.99 17.70 21.62
C LYS A 337 4.89 16.38 20.83
N VAL A 338 3.68 15.88 20.60
CA VAL A 338 3.46 14.65 19.81
C VAL A 338 3.73 14.91 18.33
N CYS A 339 3.22 16.02 17.79
CA CYS A 339 3.47 16.47 16.43
C CYS A 339 3.45 17.99 16.39
N ARG A 340 4.59 18.60 16.02
CA ARG A 340 4.77 20.06 15.94
C ARG A 340 3.72 20.76 15.06
N TRP A 341 3.24 20.07 14.03
CA TRP A 341 2.25 20.61 13.09
C TRP A 341 0.88 20.89 13.72
N ASN A 342 0.62 20.41 14.94
CA ASN A 342 -0.54 20.86 15.71
C ASN A 342 -0.54 22.37 15.96
N PHE A 343 0.64 23.01 16.00
CA PHE A 343 0.79 24.46 16.21
C PHE A 343 0.03 25.30 15.18
N ALA A 344 -0.12 24.81 13.94
CA ALA A 344 -0.89 25.49 12.90
C ALA A 344 -2.40 25.60 13.22
N TYR A 345 -2.90 24.79 14.16
CA TYR A 345 -4.33 24.65 14.43
C TYR A 345 -4.73 25.09 15.83
N ILE A 346 -3.79 25.44 16.70
CA ILE A 346 -4.09 25.93 18.04
C ILE A 346 -4.61 27.37 17.99
N ASP A 347 -5.11 27.87 19.11
CA ASP A 347 -5.56 29.25 19.16
C ASP A 347 -4.38 30.23 18.97
N GLU A 348 -4.61 31.30 18.21
CA GLU A 348 -3.58 32.30 17.87
C GLU A 348 -2.95 32.95 19.10
N SER A 349 -3.60 32.92 20.26
CA SER A 349 -3.00 33.38 21.52
C SER A 349 -1.71 32.63 21.92
N PHE A 350 -1.48 31.43 21.40
CA PHE A 350 -0.24 30.67 21.60
C PHE A 350 0.86 30.98 20.59
N HIS A 351 0.56 31.72 19.52
CA HIS A 351 1.56 32.10 18.51
C HIS A 351 2.64 33.04 19.05
N ASP A 352 2.43 33.62 20.23
CA ASP A 352 3.37 34.46 20.95
C ASP A 352 3.95 33.78 22.21
N ASP A 353 3.74 32.48 22.39
CA ASP A 353 4.31 31.66 23.47
C ASP A 353 5.71 31.19 23.08
N TYR A 354 6.76 31.80 23.66
CA TYR A 354 8.15 31.49 23.32
C TYR A 354 8.52 30.05 23.67
N GLU A 355 8.13 29.58 24.86
CA GLU A 355 8.47 28.25 25.34
C GLU A 355 7.84 27.16 24.47
N LEU A 356 6.59 27.35 24.04
CA LEU A 356 5.94 26.43 23.10
C LEU A 356 6.62 26.46 21.72
N ALA A 357 6.94 27.65 21.20
CA ALA A 357 7.60 27.80 19.91
C ALA A 357 8.99 27.12 19.91
N GLU A 358 9.81 27.40 20.94
CA GLU A 358 11.13 26.80 21.11
C GLU A 358 11.05 25.27 21.20
N MET A 359 10.05 24.72 21.89
CA MET A 359 9.82 23.28 21.97
C MET A 359 9.49 22.68 20.59
N CYS A 360 8.58 23.30 19.84
CA CYS A 360 8.16 22.82 18.51
C CYS A 360 9.27 22.90 17.46
N MET A 361 10.19 23.85 17.61
CA MET A 361 11.27 24.11 16.67
C MET A 361 12.56 23.35 16.98
N GLN A 362 12.62 22.56 18.05
CA GLN A 362 13.77 21.68 18.26
C GLN A 362 13.89 20.70 17.09
N PRO A 363 15.10 20.41 16.58
CA PRO A 363 15.27 19.46 15.48
C PRO A 363 14.78 18.06 15.88
N THR A 364 13.76 17.55 15.17
CA THR A 364 13.25 16.17 15.35
C THR A 364 13.28 15.36 14.06
N GLY A 365 13.84 15.91 12.97
CA GLY A 365 13.90 15.26 11.65
C GLY A 365 12.60 15.32 10.84
N ASP A 366 11.68 16.23 11.19
CA ASP A 366 10.44 16.49 10.46
C ASP A 366 10.57 17.84 9.73
N HIS A 367 10.30 17.86 8.41
CA HIS A 367 10.66 18.95 7.51
C HIS A 367 9.76 20.20 7.60
N ASN A 368 8.70 20.16 8.41
CA ASN A 368 7.75 21.28 8.54
C ASN A 368 8.09 22.16 9.74
N THR A 369 8.51 23.40 9.50
CA THR A 369 8.66 24.42 10.55
C THR A 369 7.32 25.06 10.89
N ILE A 370 7.23 25.66 12.08
CA ILE A 370 6.06 26.43 12.53
C ILE A 370 6.24 27.95 12.33
N TYR A 371 7.36 28.38 11.73
CA TYR A 371 7.80 29.78 11.72
C TYR A 371 6.75 30.77 11.20
N ASP A 372 5.98 30.38 10.18
CA ASP A 372 4.96 31.23 9.56
C ASP A 372 3.83 31.60 10.52
N TYR A 373 3.54 30.72 11.47
CA TYR A 373 2.48 30.89 12.46
C TYR A 373 2.93 31.76 13.64
N LEU A 374 4.23 31.95 13.84
CA LEU A 374 4.73 32.76 14.96
C LEU A 374 4.24 34.21 14.87
N SER A 375 4.07 34.83 16.03
CA SER A 375 3.83 36.27 16.12
C SER A 375 5.00 37.06 15.51
N GLU A 376 4.75 38.29 15.06
CA GLU A 376 5.81 39.19 14.58
C GLU A 376 6.95 39.37 15.60
N ARG A 377 6.62 39.36 16.91
CA ARG A 377 7.60 39.44 18.00
C ARG A 377 8.53 38.22 17.98
N LEU A 378 7.98 37.01 17.82
CA LEU A 378 8.75 35.78 17.80
C LEU A 378 9.46 35.54 16.46
N LYS A 379 8.91 36.03 15.33
CA LYS A 379 9.61 36.01 14.04
C LYS A 379 10.90 36.82 14.04
N ASN A 380 11.00 37.84 14.89
CA ASN A 380 12.23 38.60 15.14
C ASN A 380 13.14 38.00 16.24
N ASN A 381 12.84 36.78 16.73
CA ASN A 381 13.65 36.12 17.74
C ASN A 381 14.82 35.37 17.10
N LYS A 382 16.04 35.84 17.34
CA LYS A 382 17.26 35.24 16.79
C LYS A 382 17.42 33.76 17.16
N ASN A 383 17.07 33.35 18.39
CA ASN A 383 17.22 31.95 18.82
C ASN A 383 16.29 31.01 18.03
N LEU A 384 15.04 31.44 17.80
CA LEU A 384 14.10 30.66 16.98
C LEU A 384 14.57 30.59 15.53
N ALA A 385 15.07 31.69 14.95
CA ALA A 385 15.67 31.67 13.62
C ALA A 385 16.87 30.70 13.53
N MET A 386 17.72 30.65 14.56
CA MET A 386 18.84 29.70 14.62
C MET A 386 18.40 28.23 14.68
N LEU A 387 17.20 27.95 15.19
CA LEU A 387 16.59 26.62 15.14
C LEU A 387 16.04 26.32 13.74
N ASP A 388 15.30 27.27 13.16
CA ASP A 388 14.70 27.15 11.82
C ASP A 388 15.74 26.89 10.73
N LEU A 389 16.90 27.56 10.81
CA LEU A 389 18.03 27.35 9.89
C LEU A 389 18.54 25.90 9.85
N GLN A 390 18.23 25.07 10.85
CA GLN A 390 18.65 23.65 10.90
C GLN A 390 17.74 22.73 10.08
N GLU A 391 16.58 23.20 9.68
CA GLU A 391 15.67 22.46 8.78
C GLU A 391 16.22 22.47 7.35
N ASP A 392 15.81 21.50 6.52
CA ASP A 392 16.26 21.42 5.13
C ASP A 392 15.79 22.63 4.29
N TYR A 393 14.65 23.22 4.67
CA TYR A 393 14.04 24.36 4.02
C TYR A 393 13.64 25.43 5.06
N PRO A 394 14.59 26.21 5.58
CA PRO A 394 14.29 27.29 6.51
C PRO A 394 13.39 28.35 5.86
N HIS A 395 12.48 28.92 6.64
CA HIS A 395 11.48 29.86 6.16
C HIS A 395 12.00 31.30 6.27
N THR A 396 13.14 31.56 5.62
CA THR A 396 13.83 32.87 5.65
C THR A 396 12.94 34.00 5.11
N GLU A 397 11.92 33.69 4.32
CA GLU A 397 10.91 34.65 3.85
C GLU A 397 10.08 35.26 4.98
N SER A 398 9.86 34.49 6.04
CA SER A 398 9.07 34.89 7.22
C SER A 398 9.91 35.59 8.29
N TYR A 399 11.22 35.72 8.11
CA TYR A 399 12.08 36.43 9.05
C TYR A 399 11.80 37.94 9.00
N SER A 400 12.04 38.61 10.13
CA SER A 400 12.00 40.07 10.19
C SER A 400 13.06 40.70 9.29
N ALA A 401 12.89 41.98 8.95
CA ALA A 401 13.89 42.71 8.17
C ALA A 401 15.25 42.77 8.88
N GLU A 402 15.23 42.84 10.22
CA GLU A 402 16.42 42.84 11.06
C GLU A 402 17.18 41.52 10.97
N LEU A 403 16.49 40.37 11.04
CA LEU A 403 17.14 39.06 10.94
C LEU A 403 17.60 38.74 9.52
N LYS A 404 16.86 39.19 8.50
CA LYS A 404 17.27 39.10 7.09
C LYS A 404 18.53 39.92 6.78
N ASP A 405 18.89 40.85 7.66
CA ASP A 405 20.12 41.62 7.59
C ASP A 405 21.06 41.34 8.78
N ASP A 406 20.93 40.21 9.49
CA ASP A 406 21.80 39.88 10.63
C ASP A 406 23.02 39.04 10.19
N ASP A 407 24.22 39.49 10.58
CA ASP A 407 25.49 38.86 10.19
C ASP A 407 25.68 37.46 10.80
N GLU A 408 25.12 37.18 11.98
CA GLU A 408 25.20 35.85 12.61
C GLU A 408 24.24 34.87 11.95
N ILE A 409 23.03 35.32 11.62
CA ILE A 409 22.04 34.53 10.85
C ILE A 409 22.63 34.14 9.48
N ALA A 410 23.20 35.09 8.73
CA ALA A 410 23.81 34.78 7.44
C ALA A 410 25.03 33.86 7.55
N ALA A 411 25.85 34.01 8.60
CA ALA A 411 26.97 33.10 8.83
C ALA A 411 26.48 31.66 9.06
N ARG A 412 25.41 31.48 9.86
CA ARG A 412 24.84 30.16 10.13
C ARG A 412 24.12 29.58 8.90
N LEU A 413 23.38 30.40 8.16
CA LEU A 413 22.74 30.02 6.90
C LEU A 413 23.78 29.51 5.88
N TYR A 414 24.90 30.21 5.73
CA TYR A 414 26.01 29.78 4.86
C TYR A 414 26.62 28.44 5.31
N GLU A 415 26.81 28.27 6.62
CA GLU A 415 27.40 27.05 7.18
C GLU A 415 26.53 25.81 6.89
N LEU A 416 25.21 25.94 6.99
CA LEU A 416 24.27 24.83 6.84
C LEU A 416 23.83 24.59 5.40
N HIS A 417 23.59 25.66 4.64
CA HIS A 417 22.93 25.61 3.32
C HIS A 417 23.82 26.09 2.16
N GLY A 418 25.06 26.52 2.44
CA GLY A 418 25.99 27.01 1.45
C GLY A 418 25.48 28.25 0.71
N LEU A 419 25.61 28.27 -0.62
CA LEU A 419 25.21 29.39 -1.50
C LEU A 419 23.94 29.08 -2.31
N ALA A 420 23.09 28.17 -1.84
CA ALA A 420 21.89 27.79 -2.58
C ALA A 420 20.98 29.02 -2.80
N PRO A 421 20.64 29.40 -4.06
CA PRO A 421 19.95 30.67 -4.33
C PRO A 421 18.61 30.84 -3.61
N TRP A 422 17.86 29.75 -3.43
CA TRP A 422 16.58 29.75 -2.74
C TRP A 422 16.70 30.16 -1.26
N ALA A 423 17.76 29.73 -0.58
CA ALA A 423 17.95 29.96 0.85
C ALA A 423 18.25 31.44 1.15
N TRP A 424 18.90 32.11 0.20
CA TRP A 424 19.35 33.49 0.30
C TRP A 424 18.43 34.50 -0.37
N HIS A 425 17.40 34.05 -1.08
CA HIS A 425 16.52 34.89 -1.90
C HIS A 425 15.97 36.10 -1.13
N TYR A 426 15.55 35.88 0.12
CA TYR A 426 14.93 36.87 0.99
C TYR A 426 15.91 37.61 1.92
N MET A 427 17.18 37.24 1.93
CA MET A 427 18.21 37.93 2.71
C MET A 427 18.54 39.29 2.10
N SER A 428 19.09 40.20 2.89
CA SER A 428 19.39 41.56 2.42
C SER A 428 20.42 41.58 1.27
N GLU A 429 20.31 42.58 0.39
CA GLU A 429 21.30 42.82 -0.67
C GLU A 429 22.73 43.01 -0.13
N ARG A 430 22.83 43.60 1.07
CA ARG A 430 24.11 43.77 1.78
C ARG A 430 24.78 42.42 2.01
N LEU A 431 24.01 41.43 2.49
CA LEU A 431 24.52 40.10 2.80
C LEU A 431 24.71 39.24 1.55
N LYS A 432 23.78 39.27 0.58
CA LYS A 432 23.96 38.60 -0.72
C LYS A 432 25.28 39.01 -1.37
N LYS A 433 25.57 40.32 -1.41
CA LYS A 433 26.84 40.85 -1.94
C LYS A 433 28.05 40.41 -1.11
N LYS A 434 27.94 40.37 0.22
CA LYS A 434 29.02 39.93 1.12
C LYS A 434 29.43 38.47 0.87
N TYR A 435 28.47 37.60 0.55
CA TYR A 435 28.69 36.17 0.29
C TYR A 435 28.85 35.82 -1.21
N GLY A 436 28.80 36.81 -2.09
CA GLY A 436 29.03 36.62 -3.53
C GLY A 436 27.87 35.95 -4.28
N ILE A 437 26.63 36.21 -3.85
CA ILE A 437 25.42 35.68 -4.49
C ILE A 437 24.97 36.70 -5.54
N GLU A 438 25.18 36.37 -6.81
CA GLU A 438 24.74 37.19 -7.95
C GLU A 438 23.27 36.86 -8.27
N GLU A 439 22.40 37.87 -8.30
CA GLU A 439 21.01 37.70 -8.74
C GLU A 439 21.00 37.40 -10.25
N GLY A 440 20.47 36.23 -10.62
CA GLY A 440 20.28 35.80 -12.01
C GLY A 440 19.00 36.32 -12.62
#